data_AF-A0A9P8P2F8-F1
#
_entry.id   AF-A0A9P8P2F8-F1
#
_cell.length_a   1.000
_cell.length_b   1.000
_cell.length_c   1.000
_cell.angle_alpha   90.00
_cell.angle_beta   90.00
_cell.angle_gamma   90.00
#
_symmetry.space_group_name_H-M   'P 1'
#
loop_
_entity.id
_entity.type
_entity.pdbx_description
1 polymer ?
#
loop_
_entity_poly.entity_id
_entity_poly.type
_entity_poly.pdbx_seq_one_letter_code
_entity_poly.pdbx_strand_id
1 'polypeptide(L)'
;MDSSDDIIIPPPNIKQIIDKTIKYIINNDDGDEFLNRLHQNNNNLNNNNNFNFINKDDLYHKYFQYKLNKDKPKQINLTPLNDLEFLIDDNNDSNKRIISNKDDEIIKLTALFITINGENSINLIQKNFKSLLNFKFLDDDNSYHLIFLKYLKQFDKLINQQDLNIYKDRDDLLLQSFNRAKFDEFNNHKSKIKSKEKSNYLDIDWNDFKILETIEFNEIDQIMELNKPINLIDLKFRTLEEKIKQTNILQKKQISNNEEEIKLIQCPITGKLIDELKFQSHLNILLKDPNLSKIKQNYESKFQNQIDISNEDIINNLNSILKKS
;
A
#
# COMPACT_ATOMS: atom_id res chain seq x y z
N MET A 1 0.34 15.40 -18.69
CA MET A 1 0.50 15.09 -20.12
C MET A 1 1.96 15.30 -20.43
N ASP A 2 2.76 14.25 -20.55
CA ASP A 2 4.09 14.36 -21.14
C ASP A 2 4.17 13.28 -22.21
N SER A 3 4.22 13.76 -23.46
CA SER A 3 4.14 12.97 -24.67
C SER A 3 5.21 11.89 -24.72
N SER A 4 4.78 10.66 -24.93
CA SER A 4 5.59 9.47 -25.23
C SER A 4 6.35 9.54 -26.56
N ASP A 5 6.27 10.68 -27.27
CA ASP A 5 6.78 10.87 -28.63
C ASP A 5 8.23 11.37 -28.69
N ASP A 6 8.86 11.64 -27.53
CA ASP A 6 10.14 12.36 -27.43
C ASP A 6 11.31 11.48 -26.91
N ILE A 7 11.12 10.15 -26.85
CA ILE A 7 12.10 9.21 -26.28
C ILE A 7 12.95 8.59 -27.40
N ILE A 8 14.21 9.01 -27.49
CA ILE A 8 15.18 8.44 -28.43
C ILE A 8 15.73 7.13 -27.83
N ILE A 9 15.60 6.02 -28.57
CA ILE A 9 16.06 4.70 -28.14
C ILE A 9 17.58 4.59 -28.37
N PRO A 10 18.39 4.34 -27.31
CA PRO A 10 19.84 4.24 -27.45
C PRO A 10 20.27 2.96 -28.19
N PRO A 11 21.47 2.96 -28.80
CA PRO A 11 22.07 1.78 -29.41
C PRO A 11 22.28 0.64 -28.37
N PRO A 12 22.34 -0.63 -28.83
CA PRO A 12 22.27 -1.80 -27.94
C PRO A 12 23.35 -1.83 -26.86
N ASN A 13 24.56 -1.32 -27.15
CA ASN A 13 25.65 -1.24 -26.17
C ASN A 13 25.33 -0.28 -25.02
N ILE A 14 24.81 0.91 -25.32
CA ILE A 14 24.44 1.93 -24.32
C ILE A 14 23.21 1.47 -23.53
N LYS A 15 22.25 0.82 -24.20
CA LYS A 15 21.09 0.22 -23.56
C LYS A 15 21.47 -0.83 -22.51
N GLN A 16 22.43 -1.72 -22.80
CA GLN A 16 22.89 -2.71 -21.81
C GLN A 16 23.54 -2.08 -20.59
N ILE A 17 24.26 -0.96 -20.76
CA ILE A 17 24.89 -0.24 -19.67
C ILE A 17 23.83 0.45 -18.80
N ILE A 18 22.85 1.10 -19.42
CA ILE A 18 21.66 1.67 -18.77
C ILE A 18 20.93 0.60 -17.95
N ASP A 19 20.74 -0.60 -18.51
CA ASP A 19 20.01 -1.66 -17.82
C ASP A 19 20.76 -2.20 -16.60
N LYS A 20 22.09 -2.29 -16.71
CA LYS A 20 22.96 -2.69 -15.58
C LYS A 20 23.01 -1.64 -14.49
N THR A 21 23.07 -0.35 -14.84
CA THR A 21 23.06 0.73 -13.85
C THR A 21 21.71 0.82 -13.15
N ILE A 22 20.60 0.74 -13.87
CA ILE A 22 19.24 0.70 -13.30
C ILE A 22 19.07 -0.48 -12.36
N LYS A 23 19.52 -1.68 -12.77
CA LYS A 23 19.48 -2.88 -11.92
C LYS A 23 20.30 -2.72 -10.63
N TYR A 24 21.44 -2.03 -10.69
CA TYR A 24 22.27 -1.75 -9.51
C TYR A 24 21.59 -0.74 -8.58
N ILE A 25 20.99 0.32 -9.13
CA ILE A 25 20.28 1.37 -8.36
C ILE A 25 19.04 0.81 -7.67
N ILE A 26 18.34 -0.14 -8.28
CA ILE A 26 17.13 -0.75 -7.69
C ILE A 26 17.46 -1.73 -6.57
N ASN A 27 18.60 -2.42 -6.65
CA ASN A 27 18.95 -3.50 -5.73
C ASN A 27 19.76 -3.06 -4.51
N ASN A 28 20.33 -1.84 -4.52
CA ASN A 28 21.19 -1.33 -3.46
C ASN A 28 20.66 0.00 -2.92
N ASP A 29 20.72 0.18 -1.59
CA ASP A 29 20.20 1.37 -0.90
C ASP A 29 21.04 2.65 -1.17
N ASP A 30 22.30 2.50 -1.59
CA ASP A 30 23.23 3.60 -1.92
C ASP A 30 23.12 4.06 -3.39
N GLY A 31 21.93 3.97 -3.99
CA GLY A 31 21.72 4.27 -5.41
C GLY A 31 22.08 5.70 -5.81
N ASP A 32 21.72 6.67 -4.99
CA ASP A 32 21.98 8.10 -5.25
C ASP A 32 23.46 8.46 -5.02
N GLU A 33 24.11 7.84 -4.04
CA GLU A 33 25.54 8.03 -3.81
C GLU A 33 26.37 7.40 -4.94
N PHE A 34 25.95 6.24 -5.44
CA PHE A 34 26.54 5.60 -6.62
C PHE A 34 26.42 6.46 -7.88
N LEU A 35 25.27 7.10 -8.10
CA LEU A 35 25.09 8.05 -9.20
C LEU A 35 26.03 9.26 -9.07
N ASN A 36 26.18 9.81 -7.86
CA ASN A 36 27.10 10.92 -7.60
C ASN A 36 28.57 10.52 -7.85
N ARG A 37 28.96 9.30 -7.46
CA ARG A 37 30.29 8.74 -7.74
C ARG A 37 30.51 8.53 -9.24
N LEU A 38 29.51 8.04 -9.97
CA LEU A 38 29.56 7.90 -11.43
C LEU A 38 29.67 9.26 -12.14
N HIS A 39 28.94 10.28 -11.68
CA HIS A 39 29.06 11.66 -12.18
C HIS A 39 30.47 12.22 -11.96
N GLN A 40 31.04 12.05 -10.77
CA GLN A 40 32.39 12.52 -10.46
C GLN A 40 33.47 11.79 -11.28
N ASN A 41 33.31 10.48 -11.47
CA ASN A 41 34.28 9.68 -12.22
C ASN A 41 34.22 9.97 -13.74
N ASN A 42 33.03 10.26 -14.28
CA ASN A 42 32.87 10.64 -15.68
C ASN A 42 33.48 12.01 -16.00
N ASN A 43 33.46 12.95 -15.06
CA ASN A 43 34.05 14.28 -15.25
C ASN A 43 35.59 14.27 -15.15
N ASN A 44 36.17 13.28 -14.47
CA ASN A 44 37.61 13.19 -14.23
C ASN A 44 38.37 12.37 -15.29
N LEU A 45 37.71 11.52 -16.06
CA LEU A 45 38.33 10.74 -17.13
C LEU A 45 37.90 11.24 -18.50
N ASN A 46 38.82 11.89 -19.20
CA ASN A 46 38.73 12.08 -20.65
C ASN A 46 38.45 10.72 -21.33
N ASN A 47 37.31 10.62 -22.01
CA ASN A 47 36.93 9.57 -22.97
C ASN A 47 36.20 8.30 -22.47
N ASN A 48 35.24 8.41 -21.55
CA ASN A 48 34.23 7.35 -21.37
C ASN A 48 32.83 7.82 -21.78
N ASN A 49 32.56 7.89 -23.09
CA ASN A 49 31.23 8.19 -23.67
C ASN A 49 30.12 7.19 -23.25
N ASN A 50 30.48 6.11 -22.57
CA ASN A 50 29.60 5.03 -22.16
C ASN A 50 28.56 5.43 -21.10
N PHE A 51 28.80 6.50 -20.32
CA PHE A 51 27.93 6.93 -19.22
C PHE A 51 27.41 8.36 -19.35
N ASN A 52 27.47 8.94 -20.57
CA ASN A 52 27.01 10.30 -20.79
C ASN A 52 25.49 10.46 -20.57
N PHE A 53 24.72 9.38 -20.66
CA PHE A 53 23.27 9.34 -20.45
C PHE A 53 22.82 9.74 -19.04
N ILE A 54 23.75 9.80 -18.08
CA ILE A 54 23.44 10.24 -16.71
C ILE A 54 23.30 11.77 -16.66
N ASN A 55 23.96 12.51 -17.57
CA ASN A 55 23.87 13.96 -17.64
C ASN A 55 22.52 14.40 -18.23
N LYS A 56 21.97 15.50 -17.69
CA LYS A 56 20.66 16.05 -18.13
C LYS A 56 20.68 16.54 -19.58
N ASP A 57 21.86 16.85 -20.11
CA ASP A 57 22.06 17.40 -21.45
C ASP A 57 22.19 16.32 -22.54
N ASP A 58 22.23 15.02 -22.17
CA ASP A 58 22.37 13.94 -23.15
C ASP A 58 21.04 13.48 -23.75
N LEU A 59 21.08 13.11 -25.03
CA LEU A 59 19.94 12.66 -25.83
C LEU A 59 19.27 11.40 -25.23
N TYR A 60 20.05 10.54 -24.57
CA TYR A 60 19.58 9.27 -23.98
C TYR A 60 19.13 9.38 -22.51
N HIS A 61 19.26 10.56 -21.90
CA HIS A 61 18.87 10.79 -20.50
C HIS A 61 17.38 10.55 -20.27
N LYS A 62 16.53 10.99 -21.21
CA LYS A 62 15.08 10.77 -21.17
C LYS A 62 14.74 9.27 -21.16
N TYR A 63 15.48 8.44 -21.92
CA TYR A 63 15.29 6.98 -21.94
C TYR A 63 15.70 6.32 -20.61
N PHE A 64 16.82 6.74 -20.03
CA PHE A 64 17.27 6.29 -18.72
C PHE A 64 16.24 6.59 -17.63
N GLN A 65 15.68 7.81 -17.58
CA GLN A 65 14.63 8.17 -16.62
C GLN A 65 13.34 7.37 -16.80
N TYR A 66 12.88 7.21 -18.05
CA TYR A 66 11.70 6.41 -18.36
C TYR A 66 11.86 4.97 -17.85
N LYS A 67 13.02 4.36 -18.12
CA LYS A 67 13.29 2.98 -17.73
C LYS A 67 13.49 2.83 -16.23
N LEU A 68 14.14 3.80 -15.57
CA LEU A 68 14.28 3.84 -14.12
C LEU A 68 12.91 3.93 -13.42
N ASN A 69 11.99 4.75 -13.94
CA ASN A 69 10.63 4.87 -13.39
C ASN A 69 9.74 3.64 -13.67
N LYS A 70 10.01 2.92 -14.75
CA LYS A 70 9.30 1.70 -15.12
C LYS A 70 9.76 0.49 -14.31
N ASP A 71 11.07 0.36 -14.11
CA ASP A 71 11.71 -0.81 -13.48
C ASP A 71 11.87 -0.63 -11.96
N LYS A 72 11.93 0.60 -11.43
CA LYS A 72 11.76 0.82 -9.99
C LYS A 72 10.43 0.19 -9.60
N PRO A 73 10.40 -0.71 -8.60
CA PRO A 73 9.13 -1.17 -8.08
C PRO A 73 8.35 0.10 -7.75
N LYS A 74 7.16 0.25 -8.34
CA LYS A 74 6.21 1.24 -7.82
C LYS A 74 6.18 0.92 -6.34
N GLN A 75 6.75 1.81 -5.52
CA GLN A 75 6.44 1.78 -4.12
C GLN A 75 4.93 1.86 -4.15
N ILE A 76 4.28 0.72 -3.88
CA ILE A 76 3.01 0.78 -3.21
C ILE A 76 3.45 1.46 -1.94
N ASN A 77 3.40 2.78 -1.96
CA ASN A 77 3.26 3.58 -0.79
C ASN A 77 1.94 3.06 -0.20
N LEU A 78 2.05 1.93 0.49
CA LEU A 78 1.58 1.83 1.85
C LEU A 78 2.44 2.84 2.63
N THR A 79 2.34 4.14 2.26
CA THR A 79 2.19 5.15 3.29
C THR A 79 1.18 4.51 4.21
N PRO A 80 1.52 4.23 5.48
CA PRO A 80 0.54 3.72 6.43
C PRO A 80 -0.64 4.65 6.26
N LEU A 81 -1.72 4.14 5.62
CA LEU A 81 -2.76 4.92 4.95
C LEU A 81 -2.96 6.15 5.78
N ASN A 82 -2.37 7.30 5.37
CA ASN A 82 -2.13 8.46 6.26
C ASN A 82 -3.33 8.51 7.17
N ASP A 83 -3.15 8.26 8.48
CA ASP A 83 -4.27 8.29 9.43
C ASP A 83 -5.03 9.54 9.03
N LEU A 84 -6.18 9.36 8.38
CA LEU A 84 -6.81 10.47 7.67
C LEU A 84 -7.14 11.42 8.79
N GLU A 85 -6.38 12.50 8.90
CA GLU A 85 -6.45 13.34 10.08
C GLU A 85 -7.73 14.16 9.90
N PHE A 86 -8.84 13.55 10.34
CA PHE A 86 -10.15 14.14 10.25
C PHE A 86 -10.15 15.30 11.23
N LEU A 87 -10.22 16.50 10.67
CA LEU A 87 -10.34 17.72 11.46
C LEU A 87 -11.65 17.75 12.25
N ILE A 88 -12.63 16.94 11.83
CA ILE A 88 -13.94 16.82 12.45
C ILE A 88 -14.22 15.33 12.64
N ASP A 89 -14.01 14.84 13.86
CA ASP A 89 -14.49 13.53 14.31
C ASP A 89 -16.00 13.61 14.53
N ASP A 90 -16.79 13.54 13.44
CA ASP A 90 -18.26 13.64 13.54
C ASP A 90 -18.94 12.39 14.09
N ASN A 91 -18.22 11.29 14.30
CA ASN A 91 -18.85 10.01 14.57
C ASN A 91 -18.51 9.48 15.96
N ASN A 92 -19.45 9.66 16.88
CA ASN A 92 -19.69 8.81 18.05
C ASN A 92 -18.67 8.85 19.18
N ASP A 93 -18.20 10.03 19.56
CA ASP A 93 -17.62 10.18 20.89
C ASP A 93 -18.74 10.55 21.88
N SER A 94 -19.14 9.58 22.68
CA SER A 94 -19.60 9.80 24.06
C SER A 94 -18.64 10.70 24.87
N ASN A 95 -17.48 11.06 24.30
CA ASN A 95 -16.58 12.13 24.72
C ASN A 95 -16.69 13.41 23.87
N LYS A 96 -17.86 13.81 23.37
CA LYS A 96 -18.18 15.24 23.32
C LYS A 96 -18.17 15.69 24.78
N ARG A 97 -16.95 15.90 25.32
CA ARG A 97 -16.74 16.49 26.63
C ARG A 97 -17.68 17.67 26.65
N ILE A 98 -18.60 17.69 27.60
CA ILE A 98 -19.61 18.72 27.69
C ILE A 98 -18.87 19.98 28.11
N ILE A 99 -18.27 20.65 27.14
CA ILE A 99 -17.60 21.93 27.34
C ILE A 99 -18.73 22.94 27.52
N SER A 100 -18.62 23.77 28.54
CA SER A 100 -19.51 24.92 28.69
C SER A 100 -19.40 25.80 27.44
N ASN A 101 -20.51 26.30 26.90
CA ASN A 101 -20.47 27.18 25.71
C ASN A 101 -19.50 28.36 25.88
N LYS A 102 -19.37 28.88 27.10
CA LYS A 102 -18.40 29.94 27.42
C LYS A 102 -16.95 29.49 27.27
N ASP A 103 -16.63 28.30 27.77
CA ASP A 103 -15.27 27.76 27.68
C ASP A 103 -14.94 27.42 26.22
N ASP A 104 -15.90 26.90 25.45
CA ASP A 104 -15.73 26.63 24.02
C ASP A 104 -15.45 27.90 23.21
N GLU A 105 -16.17 28.99 23.50
CA GLU A 105 -15.92 30.31 22.90
C GLU A 105 -14.52 30.85 23.27
N ILE A 106 -14.13 30.76 24.54
CA ILE A 106 -12.80 31.19 25.00
C ILE A 106 -11.70 30.38 24.29
N ILE A 107 -11.84 29.06 24.23
CA ILE A 107 -10.86 28.19 23.58
C ILE A 107 -10.76 28.52 22.08
N LYS A 108 -11.89 28.72 21.39
CA LYS A 108 -11.88 29.10 19.97
C LYS A 108 -11.23 30.46 19.72
N LEU A 109 -11.56 31.47 20.52
CA LEU A 109 -11.01 32.81 20.39
C LEU A 109 -9.51 32.84 20.65
N THR A 110 -9.05 32.11 21.66
CA THR A 110 -7.62 32.00 21.95
C THR A 110 -6.87 31.24 20.86
N ALA A 111 -7.41 30.13 20.37
CA ALA A 111 -6.83 29.40 19.25
C ALA A 111 -6.72 30.30 18.01
N LEU A 112 -7.79 31.01 17.65
CA LEU A 112 -7.78 31.95 16.54
C LEU A 112 -6.70 33.05 16.73
N PHE A 113 -6.66 33.66 17.91
CA PHE A 113 -5.66 34.68 18.23
C PHE A 113 -4.22 34.16 18.09
N ILE A 114 -3.99 32.92 18.50
CA ILE A 114 -2.67 32.28 18.43
C ILE A 114 -2.30 31.95 16.98
N THR A 115 -3.23 31.43 16.18
CA THR A 115 -2.97 31.15 14.75
C THR A 115 -2.61 32.42 13.95
N ILE A 116 -3.19 33.57 14.29
CA ILE A 116 -2.92 34.84 13.62
C ILE A 116 -1.58 35.44 14.07
N ASN A 117 -1.29 35.41 15.37
CA ASN A 117 -0.11 36.08 15.95
C ASN A 117 1.12 35.17 16.12
N GLY A 118 0.98 33.87 15.86
CA GLY A 118 2.03 32.86 15.99
C GLY A 118 2.31 32.41 17.42
N GLU A 119 3.22 31.44 17.57
CA GLU A 119 3.51 30.72 18.83
C GLU A 119 3.95 31.62 19.99
N ASN A 120 4.55 32.79 19.70
CA ASN A 120 4.97 33.77 20.70
C ASN A 120 3.80 34.24 21.59
N SER A 121 2.59 34.22 21.06
CA SER A 121 1.37 34.60 21.78
C SER A 121 1.03 33.65 22.93
N ILE A 122 1.36 32.36 22.81
CA ILE A 122 1.12 31.35 23.87
C ILE A 122 1.93 31.71 25.11
N ASN A 123 3.21 32.01 24.92
CA ASN A 123 4.12 32.39 26.00
C ASN A 123 3.67 33.68 26.71
N LEU A 124 3.14 34.65 25.94
CA LEU A 124 2.60 35.89 26.50
C LEU A 124 1.34 35.64 27.34
N ILE A 125 0.44 34.78 26.86
CA ILE A 125 -0.80 34.45 27.58
C ILE A 125 -0.47 33.66 28.85
N GLN A 126 0.42 32.67 28.77
CA GLN A 126 0.86 31.90 29.92
C GLN A 126 1.56 32.78 30.96
N LYS A 127 2.38 33.77 30.55
CA LYS A 127 3.08 34.66 31.48
C LYS A 127 2.13 35.62 32.21
N ASN A 128 1.17 36.19 31.49
CA ASN A 128 0.29 37.24 32.03
C ASN A 128 -0.96 36.68 32.71
N PHE A 129 -1.47 35.53 32.28
CA PHE A 129 -2.78 35.00 32.68
C PHE A 129 -2.70 33.62 33.35
N LYS A 130 -1.53 33.18 33.82
CA LYS A 130 -1.34 31.88 34.51
C LYS A 130 -2.30 31.64 35.67
N SER A 131 -2.68 32.71 36.37
CA SER A 131 -3.57 32.63 37.54
C SER A 131 -5.03 32.40 37.19
N LEU A 132 -5.43 32.63 35.93
CA LEU A 132 -6.81 32.52 35.51
C LEU A 132 -7.13 31.08 35.11
N LEU A 133 -8.12 30.49 35.79
CA LEU A 133 -8.60 29.13 35.51
C LEU A 133 -9.08 28.97 34.05
N ASN A 134 -9.60 30.05 33.47
CA ASN A 134 -10.12 30.08 32.10
C ASN A 134 -9.06 29.74 31.06
N PHE A 135 -7.77 30.01 31.30
CA PHE A 135 -6.68 29.73 30.36
C PHE A 135 -5.87 28.48 30.72
N LYS A 136 -6.30 27.72 31.73
CA LYS A 136 -5.62 26.50 32.17
C LYS A 136 -5.61 25.41 31.09
N PHE A 137 -6.42 25.53 30.04
CA PHE A 137 -6.38 24.60 28.91
C PHE A 137 -5.12 24.72 28.05
N LEU A 138 -4.33 25.78 28.23
CA LEU A 138 -3.02 25.92 27.57
C LEU A 138 -1.97 24.96 28.11
N ASP A 139 -2.18 24.40 29.31
CA ASP A 139 -1.31 23.38 29.88
C ASP A 139 -1.71 21.99 29.35
N ASP A 140 -0.71 21.16 29.00
CA ASP A 140 -0.91 19.82 28.44
C ASP A 140 -1.68 18.87 29.37
N ASP A 141 -1.60 19.11 30.68
CA ASP A 141 -2.31 18.34 31.71
C ASP A 141 -3.84 18.51 31.64
N ASN A 142 -4.32 19.55 30.96
CA ASN A 142 -5.73 19.86 30.92
C ASN A 142 -6.48 19.00 29.91
N SER A 143 -7.67 18.54 30.32
CA SER A 143 -8.61 17.85 29.44
C SER A 143 -9.01 18.66 28.19
N TYR A 144 -9.04 19.98 28.26
CA TYR A 144 -9.40 20.83 27.11
C TYR A 144 -8.22 21.13 26.18
N HIS A 145 -6.98 20.80 26.55
CA HIS A 145 -5.81 21.04 25.71
C HIS A 145 -5.89 20.31 24.37
N LEU A 146 -6.36 19.06 24.37
CA LEU A 146 -6.55 18.28 23.15
C LEU A 146 -7.55 18.93 22.17
N ILE A 147 -8.60 19.56 22.71
CA ILE A 147 -9.61 20.27 21.91
C ILE A 147 -9.02 21.57 21.36
N PHE A 148 -8.27 22.30 22.19
CA PHE A 148 -7.56 23.49 21.78
C PHE A 148 -6.58 23.22 20.62
N LEU A 149 -5.78 22.14 20.69
CA LEU A 149 -4.91 21.74 19.59
C LEU A 149 -5.68 21.38 18.31
N LYS A 150 -6.84 20.72 18.43
CA LYS A 150 -7.71 20.45 17.27
C LYS A 150 -8.17 21.76 16.60
N TYR A 151 -8.59 22.75 17.38
CA TYR A 151 -8.99 24.05 16.86
C TYR A 151 -7.83 24.82 16.23
N LEU A 152 -6.62 24.78 16.83
CA LEU A 152 -5.43 25.38 16.22
C LEU A 152 -5.17 24.80 14.81
N LYS A 153 -5.12 23.47 14.69
CA LYS A 153 -4.91 22.82 13.39
C LYS A 153 -6.00 23.18 12.37
N GLN A 154 -7.25 23.30 12.81
CA GLN A 154 -8.36 23.73 11.95
C GLN A 154 -8.16 25.17 11.45
N PHE A 155 -7.87 26.11 12.35
CA PHE A 155 -7.69 27.52 12.00
C PHE A 155 -6.44 27.74 11.15
N ASP A 156 -5.33 27.05 11.45
CA ASP A 156 -4.12 27.08 10.62
C ASP A 156 -4.41 26.61 9.20
N LYS A 157 -5.21 25.55 9.04
CA LYS A 157 -5.60 25.08 7.71
C LYS A 157 -6.48 26.09 6.98
N LEU A 158 -7.42 26.73 7.67
CA LEU A 158 -8.29 27.76 7.08
C LEU A 158 -7.50 28.99 6.62
N ILE A 159 -6.51 29.43 7.40
CA ILE A 159 -5.68 30.60 7.06
C ILE A 159 -4.77 30.27 5.86
N ASN A 160 -4.19 29.07 5.83
CA ASN A 160 -3.24 28.66 4.80
C ASN A 160 -3.89 28.18 3.49
N GLN A 161 -5.11 27.63 3.54
CA GLN A 161 -5.86 27.18 2.35
C GLN A 161 -6.92 28.22 1.94
N GLN A 162 -6.50 29.25 1.21
CA GLN A 162 -7.42 30.27 0.69
C GLN A 162 -8.36 29.74 -0.41
N ASP A 163 -7.96 28.69 -1.13
CA ASP A 163 -8.77 28.06 -2.17
C ASP A 163 -9.47 26.80 -1.64
N LEU A 164 -10.53 26.99 -0.85
CA LEU A 164 -11.50 25.93 -0.58
C LEU A 164 -12.30 25.69 -1.87
N ASN A 165 -11.73 24.94 -2.83
CA ASN A 165 -12.50 24.31 -3.90
C ASN A 165 -13.35 23.22 -3.25
N ILE A 166 -14.46 23.64 -2.64
CA ILE A 166 -15.46 22.78 -2.01
C ILE A 166 -16.15 22.02 -3.13
N TYR A 167 -15.58 20.88 -3.51
CA TYR A 167 -16.11 19.86 -4.42
C TYR A 167 -16.65 20.39 -5.76
N LYS A 168 -15.80 20.38 -6.79
CA LYS A 168 -16.22 20.75 -8.14
C LYS A 168 -17.13 19.69 -8.77
N ASP A 169 -16.93 18.41 -8.45
CA ASP A 169 -17.66 17.28 -9.08
C ASP A 169 -18.26 16.28 -8.07
N ARG A 170 -19.44 15.74 -8.42
CA ARG A 170 -20.18 14.73 -7.65
C ARG A 170 -19.39 13.43 -7.46
N ASP A 171 -18.63 13.04 -8.48
CA ASP A 171 -17.88 11.78 -8.49
C ASP A 171 -16.69 11.81 -7.52
N ASP A 172 -16.04 12.96 -7.37
CA ASP A 172 -14.96 13.16 -6.40
C ASP A 172 -15.48 13.05 -4.96
N LEU A 173 -16.65 13.61 -4.67
CA LEU A 173 -17.29 13.49 -3.35
C LEU A 173 -17.70 12.04 -3.05
N LEU A 174 -18.19 11.30 -4.05
CA LEU A 174 -18.51 9.89 -3.92
C LEU A 174 -17.25 9.05 -3.63
N LEU A 175 -16.14 9.34 -4.32
CA LEU A 175 -14.87 8.65 -4.09
C LEU A 175 -14.31 8.94 -2.69
N GLN A 176 -14.36 10.20 -2.23
CA GLN A 176 -13.91 10.58 -0.89
C GLN A 176 -14.76 9.93 0.21
N SER A 177 -16.08 9.95 0.07
CA SER A 177 -16.99 9.29 1.03
C SER A 177 -16.80 7.77 1.07
N PHE A 178 -16.59 7.14 -0.09
CA PHE A 178 -16.24 5.72 -0.16
C PHE A 178 -14.92 5.41 0.54
N ASN A 179 -13.88 6.21 0.31
CA ASN A 179 -12.59 6.06 0.98
C ASN A 179 -12.71 6.23 2.49
N ARG A 180 -13.54 7.18 2.96
CA ARG A 180 -13.83 7.38 4.38
C ARG A 180 -14.54 6.16 4.99
N ALA A 181 -15.57 5.63 4.33
CA ALA A 181 -16.27 4.44 4.79
C ALA A 181 -15.34 3.22 4.91
N LYS A 182 -14.45 3.03 3.93
CA LYS A 182 -13.43 1.97 3.95
C LYS A 182 -12.45 2.14 5.11
N PHE A 183 -12.04 3.37 5.41
CA PHE A 183 -11.18 3.66 6.56
C PHE A 183 -11.88 3.36 7.89
N ASP A 184 -13.14 3.78 8.04
CA ASP A 184 -13.94 3.54 9.24
C ASP A 184 -14.12 2.03 9.49
N GLU A 185 -14.39 1.26 8.43
CA GLU A 185 -14.46 -0.21 8.50
C GLU A 185 -13.14 -0.83 8.99
N PHE A 186 -12.01 -0.41 8.41
CA PHE A 186 -10.68 -0.88 8.80
C PHE A 186 -10.37 -0.57 10.27
N ASN A 187 -10.66 0.65 10.73
CA ASN A 187 -10.43 1.06 12.11
C ASN A 187 -11.32 0.33 13.11
N ASN A 188 -12.59 0.11 12.77
CA ASN A 188 -13.50 -0.70 13.57
C ASN A 188 -13.03 -2.15 13.67
N HIS A 189 -12.48 -2.71 12.59
CA HIS A 189 -11.89 -4.05 12.63
C HIS A 189 -10.64 -4.08 13.52
N LYS A 190 -9.75 -3.09 13.40
CA LYS A 190 -8.53 -2.95 14.22
C LYS A 190 -8.85 -2.80 15.71
N SER A 191 -9.87 -2.03 16.07
CA SER A 191 -10.31 -1.86 17.47
C SER A 191 -10.94 -3.14 18.05
N LYS A 192 -11.69 -3.89 17.25
CA LYS A 192 -12.21 -5.22 17.59
C LYS A 192 -11.09 -6.24 17.85
N ILE A 193 -10.05 -6.26 17.01
CA ILE A 193 -8.89 -7.13 17.24
C ILE A 193 -8.22 -6.78 18.57
N LYS A 194 -7.91 -5.50 18.80
CA LYS A 194 -7.27 -5.05 20.05
C LYS A 194 -8.10 -5.36 21.30
N SER A 195 -9.42 -5.22 21.22
CA SER A 195 -10.30 -5.57 22.36
C SER A 195 -10.34 -7.08 22.60
N LYS A 196 -10.33 -7.90 21.54
CA LYS A 196 -10.21 -9.36 21.65
C LYS A 196 -8.86 -9.79 22.22
N GLU A 197 -7.76 -9.19 21.79
CA GLU A 197 -6.42 -9.44 22.35
C GLU A 197 -6.37 -9.09 23.85
N LYS A 198 -6.97 -7.96 24.25
CA LYS A 198 -7.10 -7.59 25.67
C LYS A 198 -7.91 -8.59 26.48
N SER A 199 -9.03 -9.08 25.93
CA SER A 199 -9.82 -10.15 26.56
C SER A 199 -8.98 -11.40 26.73
N ASN A 200 -8.35 -11.88 25.65
CA ASN A 200 -7.48 -13.05 25.68
C ASN A 200 -6.35 -12.91 26.71
N TYR A 201 -5.77 -11.71 26.86
CA TYR A 201 -4.71 -11.46 27.84
C TYR A 201 -5.20 -11.62 29.29
N LEU A 202 -6.43 -11.21 29.56
CA LEU A 202 -7.07 -11.39 30.88
C LEU A 202 -7.48 -12.84 31.13
N ASP A 203 -7.76 -13.58 30.06
CA ASP A 203 -8.12 -15.00 30.11
C ASP A 203 -6.91 -15.92 30.37
N ILE A 204 -5.68 -15.41 30.20
CA ILE A 204 -4.45 -16.16 30.51
C ILE A 204 -4.28 -16.26 32.03
N ASP A 205 -4.14 -17.48 32.55
CA ASP A 205 -3.76 -17.70 33.95
C ASP A 205 -2.26 -17.44 34.13
N TRP A 206 -1.93 -16.25 34.61
CA TRP A 206 -0.55 -15.83 34.87
C TRP A 206 0.10 -16.54 36.06
N ASN A 207 -0.65 -17.33 36.84
CA ASN A 207 -0.10 -18.11 37.95
C ASN A 207 0.37 -19.50 37.51
N ASP A 208 0.01 -19.97 36.32
CA ASP A 208 0.45 -21.25 35.76
C ASP A 208 1.76 -21.09 34.97
N PHE A 209 2.87 -20.90 35.70
CA PHE A 209 4.19 -20.83 35.09
C PHE A 209 5.17 -21.82 35.71
N LYS A 210 6.03 -22.38 34.84
CA LYS A 210 7.17 -23.20 35.23
C LYS A 210 8.43 -22.38 35.07
N ILE A 211 9.06 -22.02 36.19
CA ILE A 211 10.39 -21.40 36.18
C ILE A 211 11.38 -22.43 35.62
N LEU A 212 12.05 -22.08 34.52
CA LEU A 212 13.09 -22.90 33.91
C LEU A 212 14.48 -22.50 34.42
N GLU A 213 14.75 -21.20 34.42
CA GLU A 213 16.05 -20.63 34.75
C GLU A 213 15.86 -19.24 35.35
N THR A 214 16.70 -18.88 36.32
CA THR A 214 16.76 -17.55 36.93
C THR A 214 18.07 -16.90 36.52
N ILE A 215 17.98 -15.76 35.83
CA ILE A 215 19.15 -14.99 35.42
C ILE A 215 19.58 -14.12 36.61
N GLU A 216 20.79 -14.34 37.12
CA GLU A 216 21.40 -13.51 38.16
C GLU A 216 22.35 -12.50 37.51
N PHE A 217 22.22 -11.22 37.86
CA PHE A 217 23.09 -10.16 37.36
C PHE A 217 24.30 -10.02 38.27
N ASN A 218 25.48 -10.41 37.78
CA ASN A 218 26.74 -10.38 38.52
C ASN A 218 27.55 -9.10 38.27
N GLU A 219 28.56 -8.83 39.10
CA GLU A 219 29.48 -7.68 38.93
C GLU A 219 30.20 -7.70 37.57
N ILE A 220 30.37 -8.89 36.98
CA ILE A 220 30.95 -9.07 35.63
C ILE A 220 30.02 -8.53 34.54
N ASP A 221 28.69 -8.66 34.70
CA ASP A 221 27.70 -8.22 33.72
C ASP A 221 27.60 -6.69 33.64
N GLN A 222 27.99 -5.98 34.70
CA GLN A 222 28.08 -4.52 34.72
C GLN A 222 29.25 -4.00 33.87
N ILE A 223 30.29 -4.80 33.70
CA ILE A 223 31.51 -4.47 32.93
C ILE A 223 31.41 -5.00 31.50
N MET A 224 30.52 -5.95 31.24
CA MET A 224 30.33 -6.53 29.92
C MET A 224 29.64 -5.51 29.00
N GLU A 225 30.36 -5.01 27.99
CA GLU A 225 29.77 -4.21 26.92
C GLU A 225 28.87 -5.09 26.05
N LEU A 226 27.60 -5.20 26.45
CA LEU A 226 26.57 -5.88 25.68
C LEU A 226 26.19 -5.05 24.45
N ASN A 227 25.84 -5.74 23.37
CA ASN A 227 25.29 -5.09 22.18
C ASN A 227 24.04 -4.30 22.55
N LYS A 228 23.85 -3.14 21.92
CA LYS A 228 22.67 -2.30 22.14
C LYS A 228 21.40 -3.12 21.86
N PRO A 229 20.37 -3.04 22.73
CA PRO A 229 19.13 -3.76 22.52
C PRO A 229 18.50 -3.30 21.20
N ILE A 230 18.02 -4.27 20.42
CA ILE A 230 17.34 -4.00 19.15
C ILE A 230 16.05 -3.25 19.45
N ASN A 231 15.81 -2.14 18.74
CA ASN A 231 14.59 -1.37 18.90
C ASN A 231 13.38 -2.18 18.39
N LEU A 232 12.25 -2.09 19.08
CA LEU A 232 10.98 -2.72 18.68
C LEU A 232 10.57 -2.32 17.26
N ILE A 233 10.90 -1.09 16.86
CA ILE A 233 10.71 -0.57 15.51
C ILE A 233 11.57 -1.36 14.51
N ASP A 234 12.87 -1.49 14.77
CA ASP A 234 13.80 -2.23 13.92
C ASP A 234 13.42 -3.72 13.82
N LEU A 235 12.92 -4.31 14.90
CA LEU A 235 12.45 -5.69 14.93
C LEU A 235 11.20 -5.88 14.05
N LYS A 236 10.25 -4.93 14.11
CA LYS A 236 9.07 -4.91 13.22
C LYS A 236 9.47 -4.75 11.76
N PHE A 237 10.42 -3.87 11.47
CA PHE A 237 10.93 -3.70 10.11
C PHE A 237 11.60 -4.98 9.60
N ARG A 238 12.44 -5.63 10.41
CA ARG A 238 13.06 -6.91 10.06
C ARG A 238 12.04 -8.02 9.81
N THR A 239 11.00 -8.14 10.63
CA THR A 239 9.93 -9.14 10.39
C THR A 239 9.11 -8.85 9.13
N LEU A 240 8.92 -7.57 8.77
CA LEU A 240 8.30 -7.19 7.50
C LEU A 240 9.23 -7.51 6.31
N GLU A 241 10.52 -7.21 6.40
CA GLU A 241 11.51 -7.56 5.39
C GLU A 241 11.60 -9.07 5.17
N GLU A 242 11.60 -9.86 6.24
CA GLU A 242 11.58 -11.32 6.17
C GLU A 242 10.30 -11.82 5.49
N LYS A 243 9.14 -11.26 5.85
CA LYS A 243 7.87 -11.58 5.18
C LYS A 243 7.91 -11.21 3.70
N ILE A 244 8.44 -10.04 3.34
CA ILE A 244 8.59 -9.60 1.94
C ILE A 244 9.55 -10.53 1.18
N LYS A 245 10.68 -10.90 1.79
CA LYS A 245 11.63 -11.87 1.22
C LYS A 245 10.95 -13.22 1.01
N GLN A 246 10.18 -13.71 1.97
CA GLN A 246 9.41 -14.96 1.86
C GLN A 246 8.34 -14.89 0.77
N THR A 247 7.56 -13.80 0.66
CA THR A 247 6.57 -13.62 -0.42
C THR A 247 7.25 -13.55 -1.78
N ASN A 248 8.39 -12.87 -1.88
CA ASN A 248 9.17 -12.78 -3.11
C ASN A 248 9.80 -14.13 -3.49
N ILE A 249 10.20 -14.95 -2.52
CA ILE A 249 10.67 -16.32 -2.74
C ILE A 249 9.52 -17.23 -3.22
N LEU A 250 8.32 -17.08 -2.65
CA LEU A 250 7.13 -17.83 -3.09
C LEU A 250 6.71 -17.44 -4.51
N GLN A 251 6.75 -16.15 -4.86
CA GLN A 251 6.52 -15.67 -6.22
C GLN A 251 7.60 -16.17 -7.18
N LYS A 252 8.88 -16.18 -6.78
CA LYS A 252 9.97 -16.77 -7.57
C LYS A 252 9.79 -18.27 -7.78
N LYS A 253 9.31 -19.01 -6.77
CA LYS A 253 8.98 -20.44 -6.91
C LYS A 253 7.79 -20.69 -7.85
N GLN A 254 6.80 -19.79 -7.87
CA GLN A 254 5.71 -19.85 -8.85
C GLN A 254 6.20 -19.54 -10.28
N ILE A 255 7.23 -18.70 -10.42
CA ILE A 255 7.84 -18.37 -11.72
C ILE A 255 8.81 -19.47 -12.20
N SER A 256 9.54 -20.14 -11.30
CA SER A 256 10.50 -21.20 -11.65
C SER A 256 9.88 -22.57 -11.92
N ASN A 257 8.60 -22.77 -11.61
CA ASN A 257 7.88 -24.01 -11.94
C ASN A 257 7.28 -24.00 -13.36
N ASN A 258 7.49 -22.93 -14.13
CA ASN A 258 7.01 -22.78 -15.51
C ASN A 258 8.16 -22.81 -16.53
N GLU A 259 9.04 -23.82 -16.43
CA GLU A 259 9.83 -24.27 -17.59
C GLU A 259 9.04 -25.38 -18.31
N GLU A 260 8.14 -24.89 -19.18
CA GLU A 260 7.50 -25.46 -20.37
C GLU A 260 7.51 -26.99 -20.60
N GLU A 261 6.45 -27.67 -20.15
CA GLU A 261 5.78 -28.69 -20.98
C GLU A 261 4.61 -28.01 -21.70
N ILE A 262 4.72 -27.83 -23.02
CA ILE A 262 3.66 -27.24 -23.85
C ILE A 262 2.48 -28.21 -23.93
N LYS A 263 1.44 -27.99 -23.11
CA LYS A 263 0.18 -28.75 -23.19
C LYS A 263 -0.71 -28.19 -24.29
N LEU A 264 -0.92 -28.98 -25.33
CA LEU A 264 -1.79 -28.67 -26.46
C LEU A 264 -3.19 -29.24 -26.21
N ILE A 265 -4.22 -28.41 -26.31
CA ILE A 265 -5.64 -28.77 -26.12
C ILE A 265 -6.39 -28.59 -27.45
N GLN A 266 -7.27 -29.53 -27.79
CA GLN A 266 -8.09 -29.44 -28.99
C GLN A 266 -9.29 -28.51 -28.77
N CYS A 267 -9.49 -27.55 -29.67
CA CYS A 267 -10.65 -26.68 -29.65
C CYS A 267 -11.94 -27.46 -30.00
N PRO A 268 -12.99 -27.44 -29.16
CA PRO A 268 -14.23 -28.18 -29.41
C PRO A 268 -15.05 -27.62 -30.58
N ILE A 269 -14.81 -26.36 -30.96
CA ILE A 269 -15.55 -25.68 -32.04
C ILE A 269 -14.88 -25.92 -33.41
N THR A 270 -13.54 -25.90 -33.45
CA THR A 270 -12.78 -25.96 -34.71
C THR A 270 -11.92 -27.21 -34.89
N GLY A 271 -11.73 -28.01 -33.83
CA GLY A 271 -10.91 -29.22 -33.84
C GLY A 271 -9.39 -28.98 -33.92
N LYS A 272 -8.92 -27.72 -33.86
CA LYS A 272 -7.47 -27.40 -33.93
C LYS A 272 -6.78 -27.60 -32.58
N LEU A 273 -5.55 -28.10 -32.60
CA LEU A 273 -4.68 -28.23 -31.42
C LEU A 273 -4.01 -26.90 -31.12
N ILE A 274 -4.22 -26.39 -29.91
CA ILE A 274 -3.84 -25.03 -29.51
C ILE A 274 -3.20 -25.10 -28.14
N ASP A 275 -2.14 -24.33 -27.97
CA ASP A 275 -1.47 -24.11 -26.69
C ASP A 275 -2.49 -23.66 -25.63
N GLU A 276 -2.52 -24.36 -24.49
CA GLU A 276 -3.43 -24.10 -23.36
C GLU A 276 -3.42 -22.62 -22.96
N LEU A 277 -2.24 -21.98 -22.99
CA LEU A 277 -2.08 -20.56 -22.64
C LEU A 277 -2.72 -19.61 -23.67
N LYS A 278 -2.86 -20.06 -24.92
CA LYS A 278 -3.44 -19.29 -26.05
C LYS A 278 -4.85 -19.74 -26.40
N PHE A 279 -5.43 -20.69 -25.66
CA PHE A 279 -6.76 -21.20 -25.91
C PHE A 279 -7.85 -20.15 -25.72
N GLN A 280 -7.73 -19.34 -24.66
CA GLN A 280 -8.69 -18.28 -24.35
C GLN A 280 -8.70 -17.16 -25.40
N SER A 281 -7.52 -16.77 -25.90
CA SER A 281 -7.41 -15.76 -26.97
C SER A 281 -7.94 -16.31 -28.29
N HIS A 282 -7.69 -17.58 -28.59
CA HIS A 282 -8.28 -18.25 -29.74
C HIS A 282 -9.81 -18.31 -29.68
N LEU A 283 -10.39 -18.67 -28.53
CA LEU A 283 -11.84 -18.63 -28.32
C LEU A 283 -12.40 -17.22 -28.48
N ASN A 284 -11.74 -16.21 -27.93
CA ASN A 284 -12.18 -14.82 -28.06
C ASN A 284 -12.12 -14.30 -29.50
N ILE A 285 -11.18 -14.78 -30.32
CA ILE A 285 -11.11 -14.47 -31.75
C ILE A 285 -12.26 -15.17 -32.49
N LEU A 286 -12.47 -16.46 -32.24
CA LEU A 286 -13.57 -17.22 -32.86
C LEU A 286 -14.94 -16.63 -32.52
N LEU A 287 -15.16 -16.25 -31.26
CA LEU A 287 -16.42 -15.69 -30.77
C LEU A 287 -16.70 -14.27 -31.29
N LYS A 288 -15.71 -13.61 -31.89
CA LYS A 288 -15.87 -12.29 -32.55
C LYS A 288 -16.27 -12.40 -34.02
N ASP A 289 -16.25 -13.59 -34.62
CA ASP A 289 -16.63 -13.73 -36.02
C ASP A 289 -18.16 -13.55 -36.22
N PRO A 290 -18.59 -12.69 -37.16
CA PRO A 290 -20.02 -12.37 -37.37
C PRO A 290 -20.87 -13.54 -37.86
N ASN A 291 -20.27 -14.69 -38.18
CA ASN A 291 -20.95 -15.90 -38.64
C ASN A 291 -21.26 -16.92 -37.52
N LEU A 292 -20.92 -16.60 -36.25
CA LEU A 292 -21.07 -17.53 -35.12
C LEU A 292 -22.50 -18.03 -34.91
N SER A 293 -23.50 -17.17 -35.13
CA SER A 293 -24.93 -17.51 -34.99
C SER A 293 -25.36 -18.62 -35.95
N LYS A 294 -24.87 -18.60 -37.20
CA LYS A 294 -25.20 -19.61 -38.21
C LYS A 294 -24.56 -20.97 -37.91
N ILE A 295 -23.31 -20.96 -37.41
CA ILE A 295 -22.60 -22.19 -37.04
C ILE A 295 -23.26 -22.82 -35.81
N LYS A 296 -23.67 -22.01 -34.81
CA LYS A 296 -24.39 -22.46 -33.63
C LYS A 296 -25.72 -23.13 -33.99
N GLN A 297 -26.55 -22.53 -34.86
CA GLN A 297 -27.80 -23.14 -35.34
C GLN A 297 -27.57 -24.47 -36.08
N ASN A 298 -26.54 -24.55 -36.91
CA ASN A 298 -26.18 -25.79 -37.62
C ASN A 298 -25.61 -26.87 -36.70
N TYR A 299 -25.08 -26.51 -35.54
CA TYR A 299 -24.62 -27.46 -34.53
C TYR A 299 -25.82 -27.96 -33.72
N GLU A 300 -26.64 -27.06 -33.18
CA GLU A 300 -27.84 -27.39 -32.38
C GLU A 300 -28.83 -28.28 -33.14
N SER A 301 -29.02 -28.05 -34.44
CA SER A 301 -29.87 -28.90 -35.30
C SER A 301 -29.34 -30.34 -35.48
N LYS A 302 -28.04 -30.58 -35.29
CA LYS A 302 -27.46 -31.94 -35.33
C LYS A 302 -27.70 -32.73 -34.05
N PHE A 303 -27.84 -32.04 -32.91
CA PHE A 303 -28.07 -32.66 -31.61
C PHE A 303 -29.56 -32.81 -31.26
N GLN A 304 -30.47 -32.09 -31.93
CA GLN A 304 -31.92 -32.28 -31.74
C GLN A 304 -32.45 -33.64 -32.22
N ASN A 305 -31.71 -34.34 -33.08
CA ASN A 305 -32.13 -35.64 -33.64
C ASN A 305 -31.52 -36.86 -32.92
N GLN A 306 -30.77 -36.64 -31.83
CA GLN A 306 -30.16 -37.70 -31.04
C GLN A 306 -30.34 -37.37 -29.56
N ILE A 307 -30.94 -38.29 -28.81
CA ILE A 307 -31.17 -38.31 -27.35
C ILE A 307 -32.65 -38.06 -26.94
N ASP A 308 -33.51 -39.00 -27.29
CA ASP A 308 -34.52 -39.51 -26.35
C ASP A 308 -33.89 -40.71 -25.64
N ILE A 309 -33.10 -40.46 -24.60
CA ILE A 309 -32.65 -41.53 -23.69
C ILE A 309 -33.53 -41.42 -22.45
N SER A 310 -34.34 -42.45 -22.20
CA SER A 310 -35.27 -42.50 -21.07
C SER A 310 -34.51 -42.40 -19.75
N ASN A 311 -35.10 -41.70 -18.77
CA ASN A 311 -34.57 -41.58 -17.41
C ASN A 311 -34.28 -42.95 -16.76
N GLU A 312 -34.97 -44.01 -17.19
CA GLU A 312 -34.74 -45.38 -16.71
C GLU A 312 -33.35 -45.93 -17.11
N ASP A 313 -32.85 -45.59 -18.30
CA ASP A 313 -31.55 -46.06 -18.78
C ASP A 313 -30.38 -45.37 -18.06
N ILE A 314 -30.60 -44.12 -17.65
CA ILE A 314 -29.63 -43.36 -16.83
C ILE A 314 -29.53 -43.97 -15.43
N ILE A 315 -30.67 -44.33 -14.83
CA ILE A 315 -30.74 -44.93 -13.49
C ILE A 315 -30.07 -46.31 -13.48
N ASN A 316 -30.29 -47.13 -14.53
CA ASN A 316 -29.68 -48.45 -14.64
C ASN A 316 -28.15 -48.38 -14.79
N ASN A 317 -27.64 -47.41 -15.54
CA ASN A 317 -26.20 -47.19 -15.68
C ASN A 317 -25.56 -46.71 -14.37
N LEU A 318 -26.18 -45.76 -13.66
CA LEU A 318 -25.69 -45.29 -12.35
C LEU A 318 -25.66 -46.42 -11.31
N ASN A 319 -26.68 -47.29 -11.30
CA ASN A 319 -26.72 -48.45 -10.40
C ASN A 319 -25.67 -49.52 -10.77
N SER A 320 -25.31 -49.66 -12.05
CA SER A 320 -24.25 -50.58 -12.46
C SER A 320 -22.85 -50.12 -12.04
N ILE A 321 -22.64 -48.80 -11.91
CA ILE A 321 -21.39 -48.19 -11.45
C ILE A 321 -21.22 -48.40 -9.94
N LEU A 322 -22.29 -48.23 -9.16
CA LEU A 322 -22.25 -48.42 -7.70
C LEU A 322 -22.07 -49.89 -7.27
N LYS A 323 -22.42 -50.86 -8.11
CA LYS A 323 -22.17 -52.29 -7.84
C LYS A 323 -20.75 -52.76 -8.13
N LYS A 324 -19.90 -51.92 -8.74
CA LYS A 324 -18.52 -52.24 -9.11
C LYS A 324 -17.46 -51.59 -8.20
N SER A 325 -17.86 -50.92 -7.12
CA SER A 325 -16.95 -50.38 -6.08
C SER A 325 -16.84 -51.29 -4.87
#